data_AF-A0A832CRY2-F1
#
_entry.id   AF-A0A832CRY2-F1
#
_cell.length_a   1.000
_cell.length_b   1.000
_cell.length_c   1.000
_cell.angle_alpha   90.00
_cell.angle_beta   90.00
_cell.angle_gamma   90.00
#
_symmetry.space_group_name_H-M   'P 1'
#
loop_
_entity.id
_entity.type
_entity.pdbx_description
1 polymer ?
#
loop_
_entity_poly.entity_id
_entity_poly.type
_entity_poly.pdbx_seq_one_letter_code
_entity_poly.pdbx_strand_id
1 'polypeptide(L)'
;MILSFWIYGSRTDQLVAEQNPAKGRLLVNTALVIKHWIFWSEEKDQFREVLRDLTPKIQTQKYTWDFLSPSVRAGGDGRRANATSGSSRHAGPAAPAGEGGVQAAGTTRRGGDGGGTSAVDSWRGSALTPELVELLAQFPLAAPAEGADDLEAGRYIDNGRTYEYLQPVYAQTQTCVDCHRVTTGPSDLQPGELIAVARVQIPNSQTIRAKNTNRAILLSTAVLTGFLAMVASYAIVRYVIVKPLKHLRNVSDAVSRGDLAQRAEIHTADEFEELARAFNRMLRHLLDAQQELRQVNADLDSKVDELAQLNMRLFELNRLKSDFLP
;
A
#
# COMPACT_ATOMS: atom_id res chain seq x y z
N MET A 1 2.64 -5.87 13.17
CA MET A 1 1.89 -4.81 12.46
C MET A 1 1.83 -5.01 10.95
N ILE A 2 2.94 -5.28 10.26
CA ILE A 2 2.99 -5.36 8.78
C ILE A 2 2.07 -6.48 8.23
N LEU A 3 2.04 -7.65 8.88
CA LEU A 3 1.18 -8.78 8.49
C LEU A 3 -0.33 -8.43 8.55
N SER A 4 -0.76 -7.77 9.62
CA SER A 4 -2.16 -7.39 9.83
C SER A 4 -2.67 -6.45 8.74
N PHE A 5 -1.79 -5.58 8.22
CA PHE A 5 -2.13 -4.64 7.16
C PHE A 5 -2.16 -5.30 5.77
N TRP A 6 -1.27 -6.27 5.53
CA TRP A 6 -1.30 -7.07 4.30
C TRP A 6 -2.58 -7.91 4.21
N ILE A 7 -3.00 -8.50 5.34
CA ILE A 7 -4.27 -9.21 5.49
C ILE A 7 -5.46 -8.27 5.26
N TYR A 8 -5.40 -7.04 5.77
CA TYR A 8 -6.46 -6.06 5.52
C TYR A 8 -6.56 -5.71 4.03
N GLY A 9 -5.43 -5.43 3.37
CA GLY A 9 -5.40 -5.15 1.93
C GLY A 9 -5.97 -6.30 1.09
N SER A 10 -5.52 -7.54 1.33
CA SER A 10 -6.04 -8.71 0.59
C SER A 10 -7.54 -8.94 0.84
N ARG A 11 -8.00 -8.74 2.07
CA ARG A 11 -9.42 -8.86 2.42
C ARG A 11 -10.27 -7.80 1.73
N THR A 12 -9.79 -6.57 1.62
CA THR A 12 -10.49 -5.52 0.84
C THR A 12 -10.52 -5.82 -0.65
N ASP A 13 -9.46 -6.39 -1.21
CA ASP A 13 -9.42 -6.81 -2.62
C ASP A 13 -10.44 -7.91 -2.90
N GLN A 14 -10.54 -8.89 -1.99
CA GLN A 14 -11.52 -9.98 -2.07
C GLN A 14 -12.97 -9.46 -1.94
N LEU A 15 -13.24 -8.58 -0.96
CA LEU A 15 -14.56 -7.99 -0.79
C LEU A 15 -15.01 -7.18 -2.02
N VAL A 16 -14.09 -6.45 -2.65
CA VAL A 16 -14.40 -5.72 -3.90
C VAL A 16 -14.70 -6.71 -5.03
N ALA A 17 -13.94 -7.80 -5.15
CA ALA A 17 -14.20 -8.83 -6.16
C ALA A 17 -15.57 -9.50 -5.98
N GLU A 18 -16.00 -9.74 -4.74
CA GLU A 18 -17.31 -10.31 -4.41
C GLU A 18 -18.46 -9.31 -4.63
N GLN A 19 -18.25 -8.02 -4.36
CA GLN A 19 -19.29 -6.99 -4.52
C GLN A 19 -19.49 -6.52 -5.97
N ASN A 20 -18.46 -6.63 -6.80
CA ASN A 20 -18.48 -6.08 -8.15
C ASN A 20 -19.55 -6.71 -9.07
N PRO A 21 -19.79 -8.03 -9.06
CA PRO A 21 -20.91 -8.63 -9.79
C PRO A 21 -22.26 -8.08 -9.36
N ALA A 22 -22.52 -7.98 -8.05
CA ALA A 22 -23.78 -7.42 -7.52
C ALA A 22 -23.99 -5.96 -7.94
N LYS A 23 -22.91 -5.15 -7.94
CA LYS A 23 -22.94 -3.78 -8.46
C LYS A 23 -23.20 -3.76 -9.97
N GLY A 24 -22.55 -4.65 -10.72
CA GLY A 24 -22.78 -4.83 -12.16
C GLY A 24 -24.25 -5.08 -12.47
N ARG A 25 -24.87 -6.03 -11.78
CA ARG A 25 -26.30 -6.37 -11.91
C ARG A 25 -27.23 -5.18 -11.65
N LEU A 26 -26.97 -4.41 -10.59
CA LEU A 26 -27.74 -3.20 -10.28
C LEU A 26 -27.61 -2.13 -11.38
N LEU A 27 -26.41 -1.96 -11.94
CA LEU A 27 -26.18 -1.01 -13.02
C LEU A 27 -26.83 -1.45 -14.33
N VAL A 28 -26.86 -2.76 -14.63
CA VAL A 28 -27.59 -3.31 -15.78
C VAL A 28 -29.09 -3.02 -15.66
N ASN A 29 -29.69 -3.28 -14.50
CA ASN A 29 -31.11 -2.98 -14.25
C ASN A 29 -31.40 -1.48 -14.42
N THR A 30 -30.51 -0.63 -13.90
CA THR A 30 -30.62 0.83 -14.03
C THR A 30 -30.52 1.25 -15.50
N ALA A 31 -29.56 0.71 -16.25
CA ALA A 31 -29.39 0.98 -17.68
C ALA A 31 -30.60 0.51 -18.50
N LEU A 32 -31.18 -0.64 -18.16
CA LEU A 32 -32.38 -1.18 -18.80
C LEU A 32 -33.58 -0.24 -18.61
N VAL A 33 -33.81 0.23 -17.39
CA VAL A 33 -34.89 1.19 -17.10
C VAL A 33 -34.66 2.50 -17.83
N ILE A 34 -33.43 3.03 -17.81
CA ILE A 34 -33.09 4.27 -18.54
C ILE A 34 -33.37 4.09 -20.04
N LYS A 35 -32.97 2.97 -20.65
CA LYS A 35 -33.22 2.70 -22.06
C LYS A 35 -34.71 2.67 -22.40
N HIS A 36 -35.52 1.97 -21.61
CA HIS A 36 -36.98 1.92 -21.81
C HIS A 36 -37.64 3.28 -21.58
N TRP A 37 -37.19 4.01 -20.57
CA TRP A 37 -37.71 5.34 -20.27
C TRP A 37 -37.39 6.34 -21.38
N ILE A 38 -36.17 6.36 -21.91
CA ILE A 38 -35.78 7.22 -23.03
C ILE A 38 -36.69 6.93 -24.23
N PHE A 39 -36.86 5.66 -24.58
CA PHE A 39 -37.71 5.24 -25.69
C PHE A 39 -39.17 5.70 -25.51
N TRP A 40 -39.76 5.57 -24.31
CA TRP A 40 -41.13 6.02 -24.04
C TRP A 40 -41.26 7.55 -23.94
N SER A 41 -40.19 8.25 -23.58
CA SER A 41 -40.19 9.70 -23.47
C SER A 41 -40.01 10.43 -24.80
N GLU A 42 -39.48 9.76 -25.82
CA GLU A 42 -39.29 10.33 -27.16
C GLU A 42 -40.61 10.72 -27.83
N GLU A 43 -41.72 10.11 -27.43
CA GLU A 43 -43.06 10.44 -27.91
C GLU A 43 -43.64 11.73 -27.28
N LYS A 44 -42.99 12.29 -26.25
CA LYS A 44 -43.46 13.47 -25.51
C LYS A 44 -42.31 14.46 -25.25
N ASP A 45 -42.18 15.46 -26.11
CA ASP A 45 -41.15 16.51 -26.03
C ASP A 45 -40.99 17.17 -24.65
N GLN A 46 -42.09 17.30 -23.90
CA GLN A 46 -42.13 17.91 -22.56
C GLN A 46 -41.20 17.26 -21.51
N PHE A 47 -40.84 15.97 -21.67
CA PHE A 47 -40.02 15.25 -20.69
C PHE A 47 -38.54 15.14 -21.09
N ARG A 48 -38.17 15.54 -22.32
CA ARG A 48 -36.80 15.42 -22.84
C ARG A 48 -35.79 16.25 -22.04
N GLU A 49 -36.17 17.48 -21.66
CA GLU A 49 -35.32 18.40 -20.88
C GLU A 49 -35.07 17.87 -19.46
N VAL A 50 -36.14 17.38 -18.82
CA VAL A 50 -36.10 16.80 -17.45
C VAL A 50 -35.19 15.57 -17.42
N LEU A 51 -35.26 14.73 -18.45
CA LEU A 51 -34.39 13.54 -18.55
C LEU A 51 -32.93 13.92 -18.73
N ARG A 52 -32.63 14.91 -19.57
CA ARG A 52 -31.27 15.40 -19.77
C ARG A 52 -30.64 15.89 -18.46
N ASP A 53 -31.42 16.50 -17.57
CA ASP A 53 -30.96 17.02 -16.28
C ASP A 53 -30.90 15.95 -15.17
N LEU A 54 -31.85 15.01 -15.13
CA LEU A 54 -31.93 14.00 -14.07
C LEU A 54 -30.98 12.82 -14.27
N THR A 55 -30.83 12.32 -15.51
CA THR A 55 -29.99 11.15 -15.81
C THR A 55 -28.56 11.27 -15.24
N PRO A 56 -27.82 12.38 -15.43
CA PRO A 56 -26.48 12.52 -14.84
C PRO A 56 -26.48 12.65 -13.31
N LYS A 57 -27.56 13.19 -12.69
CA LYS A 57 -27.65 13.37 -11.23
C LYS A 57 -27.91 12.07 -10.46
N ILE A 58 -28.63 11.13 -11.08
CA ILE A 58 -28.94 9.82 -10.49
C ILE A 58 -27.73 8.87 -10.57
N GLN A 59 -26.77 9.15 -11.46
CA GLN A 59 -25.59 8.33 -11.69
C GLN A 59 -24.45 8.73 -10.74
N THR A 60 -24.43 8.13 -9.55
CA THR A 60 -23.41 8.40 -8.52
C THR A 60 -22.00 7.93 -8.88
N GLN A 61 -21.87 7.00 -9.85
CA GLN A 61 -20.58 6.50 -10.33
C GLN A 61 -20.42 6.74 -11.84
N LYS A 62 -19.18 6.92 -12.26
CA LYS A 62 -18.83 6.93 -13.69
C LYS A 62 -18.96 5.50 -14.22
N TYR A 63 -19.82 5.27 -15.20
CA TYR A 63 -19.90 4.01 -15.93
C TYR A 63 -20.39 4.26 -17.36
N THR A 64 -20.06 3.34 -18.25
CA THR A 64 -20.62 3.25 -19.61
C THR A 64 -21.42 1.98 -19.72
N TRP A 65 -22.47 1.99 -20.53
CA TRP A 65 -23.29 0.82 -20.78
C TRP A 65 -23.71 0.75 -22.24
N ASP A 66 -23.69 -0.46 -22.80
CA ASP A 66 -24.08 -0.72 -24.17
C ASP A 66 -24.93 -2.00 -24.20
N PHE A 67 -25.95 -2.05 -25.06
CA PHE A 67 -26.69 -3.30 -25.32
C PHE A 67 -26.21 -3.89 -26.65
N LEU A 68 -25.67 -5.11 -26.59
CA LEU A 68 -25.11 -5.83 -27.72
C LEU A 68 -26.16 -6.78 -28.28
N SER A 69 -26.52 -6.63 -29.56
CA SER A 69 -27.53 -7.48 -30.19
C SER A 69 -27.00 -8.90 -30.46
N PRO A 70 -27.86 -9.93 -30.44
CA PRO A 70 -27.47 -11.31 -30.71
C PRO A 70 -26.83 -11.50 -32.10
N SER A 71 -27.21 -10.67 -33.08
CA SER A 71 -26.65 -10.68 -34.45
C SER A 71 -25.14 -10.40 -34.52
N VAL A 72 -24.58 -9.74 -33.50
CA VAL A 72 -23.13 -9.50 -33.36
C VAL A 72 -22.35 -10.81 -33.22
N ARG A 73 -23.00 -11.90 -32.74
CA ARG A 73 -22.39 -13.23 -32.58
C ARG A 73 -22.12 -13.94 -33.92
N ALA A 74 -22.83 -13.57 -34.99
CA ALA A 74 -22.81 -14.28 -36.28
C ALA A 74 -21.80 -13.71 -37.30
N GLY A 75 -20.93 -12.77 -36.90
CA GLY A 75 -19.94 -12.16 -37.80
C GLY A 75 -20.52 -11.13 -38.79
N GLY A 76 -21.74 -10.64 -38.55
CA GLY A 76 -22.36 -9.59 -39.38
C GLY A 76 -21.66 -8.23 -39.24
N ASP A 77 -21.64 -7.44 -40.32
CA ASP A 77 -21.05 -6.09 -40.38
C ASP A 77 -21.44 -5.27 -39.14
N GLY A 78 -20.43 -4.92 -38.32
CA GLY A 78 -20.57 -4.19 -37.06
C GLY A 78 -21.26 -2.82 -37.18
N ARG A 79 -21.59 -2.39 -38.41
CA ARG A 79 -22.44 -1.23 -38.73
C ARG A 79 -23.94 -1.44 -38.48
N ARG A 80 -24.43 -2.67 -38.30
CA ARG A 80 -25.86 -2.97 -38.01
C ARG A 80 -26.13 -3.38 -36.56
N ALA A 81 -25.18 -3.20 -35.66
CA ALA A 81 -25.50 -3.19 -34.24
C ALA A 81 -26.28 -1.89 -33.98
N ASN A 82 -27.59 -2.00 -33.74
CA ASN A 82 -28.36 -0.92 -33.11
C ASN A 82 -27.91 -0.81 -31.64
N ALA A 83 -26.63 -0.47 -31.45
CA ALA A 83 -25.98 -0.31 -30.17
C ALA A 83 -26.32 1.09 -29.67
N THR A 84 -27.53 1.26 -29.14
CA THR A 84 -27.81 2.35 -28.20
C THR A 84 -26.84 2.19 -27.04
N SER A 85 -25.85 3.06 -26.99
CA SER A 85 -24.82 3.15 -25.95
C SER A 85 -25.11 4.37 -25.08
N GLY A 86 -24.83 4.27 -23.79
CA GLY A 86 -25.03 5.32 -22.79
C GLY A 86 -23.83 5.47 -21.88
N SER A 87 -23.60 6.67 -21.36
CA SER A 87 -22.43 7.02 -20.54
C SER A 87 -22.84 8.06 -19.53
N SER A 88 -22.41 7.90 -18.27
CA SER A 88 -22.62 8.92 -17.24
C SER A 88 -21.65 10.10 -17.30
N ARG A 89 -21.14 10.45 -18.50
CA ARG A 89 -20.17 11.55 -18.66
C ARG A 89 -20.80 12.90 -18.31
N HIS A 90 -20.58 13.36 -17.08
CA HIS A 90 -20.32 14.78 -16.83
C HIS A 90 -19.00 15.16 -17.50
N ALA A 91 -19.06 16.00 -18.53
CA ALA A 91 -17.91 16.80 -18.93
C ALA A 91 -17.55 17.71 -17.75
N GLY A 92 -16.51 17.34 -16.99
CA GLY A 92 -15.78 18.32 -16.19
C GLY A 92 -15.13 19.33 -17.15
N PRO A 93 -14.87 20.58 -16.70
CA PRO A 93 -14.33 21.61 -17.57
C PRO A 93 -13.06 21.11 -18.23
N ALA A 94 -12.98 21.30 -19.55
CA ALA A 94 -11.75 21.06 -20.29
C ALA A 94 -10.60 21.77 -19.56
N ALA A 95 -9.50 21.07 -19.35
CA ALA A 95 -8.25 21.70 -18.94
C ALA A 95 -7.99 22.91 -19.87
N PRO A 96 -7.56 24.07 -19.34
CA PRO A 96 -7.35 25.25 -20.16
C PRO A 96 -6.37 24.89 -21.28
N ALA A 97 -6.83 25.09 -22.51
CA ALA A 97 -6.00 25.01 -23.69
C ALA A 97 -4.89 26.05 -23.52
N GLY A 98 -3.64 25.57 -23.54
CA GLY A 98 -2.49 26.45 -23.65
C GLY A 98 -2.62 27.30 -24.91
N GLU A 99 -2.47 28.60 -24.71
CA GLU A 99 -2.41 29.60 -25.78
C GLU A 99 -1.25 29.31 -26.73
N GLY A 100 -1.50 29.44 -28.03
CA GLY A 100 -0.46 29.60 -29.04
C GLY A 100 -0.64 28.74 -30.28
N GLY A 101 -1.08 29.35 -31.40
CA GLY A 101 -0.92 28.74 -32.73
C GLY A 101 -1.97 29.06 -33.80
N VAL A 102 -2.12 30.34 -34.13
CA VAL A 102 -2.24 30.92 -35.49
C VAL A 102 -2.79 30.03 -36.64
N GLN A 103 -3.96 30.44 -37.14
CA GLN A 103 -4.46 30.52 -38.54
C GLN A 103 -4.34 29.31 -39.50
N ALA A 104 -5.49 28.92 -40.07
CA ALA A 104 -5.74 29.09 -41.51
C ALA A 104 -7.23 29.06 -41.83
N ALA A 105 -7.69 30.13 -42.48
CA ALA A 105 -9.03 30.28 -43.03
C ALA A 105 -9.24 29.39 -44.27
N GLY A 106 -10.43 28.81 -44.38
CA GLY A 106 -10.90 28.12 -45.57
C GLY A 106 -12.42 28.25 -45.66
N THR A 107 -12.86 29.32 -46.32
CA THR A 107 -14.26 29.65 -46.57
C THR A 107 -14.87 28.70 -47.59
N THR A 108 -16.01 28.08 -47.28
CA THR A 108 -17.11 27.89 -48.24
C THR A 108 -18.44 27.75 -47.49
N ARG A 109 -19.35 28.69 -47.75
CA ARG A 109 -20.74 28.72 -47.30
C ARG A 109 -21.66 28.57 -48.50
N ARG A 110 -22.44 27.48 -48.54
CA ARG A 110 -23.77 27.32 -49.16
C ARG A 110 -24.17 25.87 -48.91
N GLY A 111 -25.26 25.48 -48.29
CA GLY A 111 -26.53 26.13 -47.96
C GLY A 111 -27.57 25.01 -48.09
N GLY A 112 -28.30 24.70 -47.03
CA GLY A 112 -29.31 23.64 -47.05
C GLY A 112 -29.52 22.99 -45.68
N ASP A 113 -30.56 23.49 -45.02
CA ASP A 113 -31.45 22.79 -44.10
C ASP A 113 -31.00 22.46 -42.67
N GLY A 114 -31.83 22.93 -41.74
CA GLY A 114 -31.66 22.79 -40.31
C GLY A 114 -31.72 21.34 -39.86
N GLY A 115 -30.67 20.92 -39.17
CA GLY A 115 -30.66 19.74 -38.32
C GLY A 115 -29.77 20.07 -37.14
N GLY A 116 -30.36 20.49 -36.03
CA GLY A 116 -29.62 20.69 -34.79
C GLY A 116 -28.93 19.38 -34.44
N THR A 117 -27.60 19.38 -34.47
CA THR A 117 -26.78 18.23 -34.04
C THR A 117 -27.03 18.04 -32.55
N SER A 118 -27.95 17.13 -32.24
CA SER A 118 -28.27 16.80 -30.87
C SER A 118 -27.04 16.10 -30.26
N ALA A 119 -26.75 16.36 -28.99
CA ALA A 119 -25.69 15.67 -28.26
C ALA A 119 -25.87 14.12 -28.22
N VAL A 120 -26.98 13.62 -28.78
CA VAL A 120 -27.35 12.22 -28.95
C VAL A 120 -26.63 11.54 -30.13
N ASP A 121 -25.91 12.26 -30.99
CA ASP A 121 -25.20 11.64 -32.13
C ASP A 121 -23.77 11.15 -31.80
N SER A 122 -23.30 11.31 -30.55
CA SER A 122 -21.92 10.98 -30.17
C SER A 122 -21.73 9.62 -29.46
N TRP A 123 -22.79 8.81 -29.39
CA TRP A 123 -22.80 7.47 -28.77
C TRP A 123 -22.12 6.41 -29.66
N ARG A 124 -20.80 6.48 -29.77
CA ARG A 124 -20.00 5.46 -30.45
C ARG A 124 -19.75 4.30 -29.48
N GLY A 125 -20.48 3.19 -29.64
CA GLY A 125 -20.30 1.96 -28.86
C GLY A 125 -18.84 1.51 -28.87
N SER A 126 -18.36 0.95 -27.75
CA SER A 126 -16.97 0.51 -27.66
C SER A 126 -16.69 -0.67 -28.61
N ALA A 127 -15.57 -0.60 -29.34
CA ALA A 127 -15.20 -1.55 -30.38
C ALA A 127 -15.26 -3.00 -29.88
N LEU A 128 -15.83 -3.89 -30.70
CA LEU A 128 -15.93 -5.31 -30.40
C LEU A 128 -14.53 -5.94 -30.48
N THR A 129 -14.00 -6.42 -29.36
CA THR A 129 -12.74 -7.18 -29.34
C THR A 129 -13.02 -8.65 -29.66
N PRO A 130 -12.05 -9.40 -30.25
CA PRO A 130 -12.23 -10.83 -30.52
C PRO A 130 -12.62 -11.63 -29.27
N GLU A 131 -11.99 -11.32 -28.14
CA GLU A 131 -12.28 -11.92 -26.83
C GLU A 131 -13.71 -11.64 -26.35
N LEU A 132 -14.26 -10.46 -26.65
CA LEU A 132 -15.65 -10.14 -26.34
C LEU A 132 -16.62 -10.95 -27.21
N VAL A 133 -16.31 -11.15 -28.50
CA VAL A 133 -17.14 -11.95 -29.40
C VAL A 133 -17.20 -13.41 -28.95
N GLU A 134 -16.06 -13.98 -28.55
CA GLU A 134 -15.99 -15.33 -27.98
C GLU A 134 -16.79 -15.46 -26.69
N LEU A 135 -16.68 -14.48 -25.78
CA LEU A 135 -17.47 -14.45 -24.55
C LEU A 135 -18.97 -14.30 -24.82
N LEU A 136 -19.35 -13.46 -25.78
CA LEU A 136 -20.74 -13.31 -26.20
C LEU A 136 -21.31 -14.62 -26.77
N ALA A 137 -20.47 -15.45 -27.40
CA ALA A 137 -20.86 -16.74 -27.93
C ALA A 137 -21.21 -17.77 -26.83
N GLN A 138 -20.77 -17.55 -25.59
CA GLN A 138 -21.01 -18.46 -24.46
C GLN A 138 -22.41 -18.29 -23.82
N PHE A 139 -23.07 -17.13 -23.98
CA PHE A 139 -24.41 -16.92 -23.40
C PHE A 139 -25.48 -17.70 -24.17
N PRO A 140 -26.40 -18.43 -23.52
CA PRO A 140 -27.43 -19.18 -24.22
C PRO A 140 -28.41 -18.23 -24.93
N LEU A 141 -28.99 -18.70 -26.03
CA LEU A 141 -29.99 -17.94 -26.79
C LEU A 141 -31.39 -18.00 -26.16
N ALA A 142 -31.64 -19.04 -25.37
CA ALA A 142 -32.84 -19.21 -24.58
C ALA A 142 -32.52 -19.05 -23.09
N ALA A 143 -33.47 -18.50 -22.35
CA ALA A 143 -33.37 -18.31 -20.92
C ALA A 143 -33.14 -19.67 -20.24
N PRO A 144 -32.17 -19.74 -19.31
CA PRO A 144 -31.97 -20.95 -18.52
C PRO A 144 -33.22 -21.24 -17.68
N ALA A 145 -33.43 -22.52 -17.31
CA ALA A 145 -34.55 -22.92 -16.47
C ALA A 145 -34.54 -22.17 -15.13
N GLU A 146 -35.72 -21.88 -14.55
CA GLU A 146 -35.82 -21.19 -13.26
C GLU A 146 -34.92 -21.86 -12.20
N GLY A 147 -33.94 -21.11 -11.68
CA GLY A 147 -32.99 -21.58 -10.69
C GLY A 147 -31.63 -22.05 -11.22
N ALA A 148 -31.38 -22.00 -12.53
CA ALA A 148 -30.03 -22.11 -13.07
C ALA A 148 -29.30 -20.76 -12.96
N ASP A 149 -28.00 -20.80 -12.65
CA ASP A 149 -27.19 -19.60 -12.52
C ASP A 149 -27.26 -18.77 -13.80
N ASP A 150 -27.71 -17.51 -13.67
CA ASP A 150 -27.60 -16.53 -14.73
C ASP A 150 -26.12 -16.47 -15.13
N LEU A 151 -25.82 -16.81 -16.39
CA LEU A 151 -24.47 -16.67 -16.92
C LEU A 151 -24.17 -15.16 -16.94
N GLU A 152 -23.55 -14.69 -15.86
CA GLU A 152 -23.05 -13.33 -15.68
C GLU A 152 -21.52 -13.38 -15.80
N ALA A 153 -20.94 -12.52 -16.64
CA ALA A 153 -19.48 -12.48 -16.82
C ALA A 153 -18.94 -11.14 -16.36
N GLY A 154 -18.25 -11.14 -15.22
CA GLY A 154 -17.49 -9.99 -14.72
C GLY A 154 -16.01 -10.19 -14.93
N ARG A 155 -15.33 -9.27 -15.63
CA ARG A 155 -13.89 -9.31 -15.86
C ARG A 155 -13.22 -7.96 -15.70
N TYR A 156 -11.91 -8.00 -15.54
CA TYR A 156 -11.06 -6.82 -15.52
C TYR A 156 -10.34 -6.68 -16.87
N ILE A 157 -10.56 -5.56 -17.56
CA ILE A 157 -9.91 -5.23 -18.83
C ILE A 157 -8.94 -4.05 -18.64
N ASP A 158 -8.11 -3.77 -19.65
CA ASP A 158 -7.12 -2.68 -19.61
C ASP A 158 -6.20 -2.75 -18.37
N ASN A 159 -5.62 -3.93 -18.11
CA ASN A 159 -4.77 -4.19 -16.94
C ASN A 159 -5.46 -3.87 -15.59
N GLY A 160 -6.76 -4.13 -15.48
CA GLY A 160 -7.54 -3.87 -14.26
C GLY A 160 -8.15 -2.49 -14.16
N ARG A 161 -7.84 -1.58 -15.10
CA ARG A 161 -8.31 -0.18 -15.08
C ARG A 161 -9.79 -0.04 -15.32
N THR A 162 -10.43 -1.04 -15.92
CA THR A 162 -11.87 -1.06 -16.14
C THR A 162 -12.40 -2.42 -15.73
N TYR A 163 -13.45 -2.42 -14.91
CA TYR A 163 -14.24 -3.61 -14.64
C TYR A 163 -15.38 -3.67 -15.67
N GLU A 164 -15.42 -4.74 -16.45
CA GLU A 164 -16.46 -4.99 -17.44
C GLU A 164 -17.39 -6.10 -16.93
N TYR A 165 -18.68 -5.83 -16.95
CA TYR A 165 -19.72 -6.75 -16.52
C TYR A 165 -20.72 -6.96 -17.65
N LEU A 166 -21.02 -8.23 -17.94
CA LEU A 166 -21.90 -8.66 -19.02
C LEU A 166 -23.03 -9.50 -18.45
N GLN A 167 -24.26 -9.16 -18.83
CA GLN A 167 -25.45 -9.86 -18.40
C GLN A 167 -26.40 -10.05 -19.59
N PRO A 168 -26.81 -11.29 -19.90
CA PRO A 168 -27.82 -11.54 -20.91
C PRO A 168 -29.19 -11.04 -20.45
N VAL A 169 -29.93 -10.44 -21.36
CA VAL A 169 -31.29 -9.91 -21.12
C VAL A 169 -32.24 -10.71 -22.00
N TYR A 170 -33.09 -11.53 -21.36
CA TYR A 170 -34.09 -12.35 -22.02
C TYR A 170 -35.48 -11.69 -22.01
N ALA A 171 -36.33 -12.06 -22.96
CA ALA A 171 -37.73 -11.67 -23.00
C ALA A 171 -38.54 -12.44 -21.95
N GLN A 172 -38.53 -11.98 -20.69
CA GLN A 172 -39.15 -12.72 -19.58
C GLN A 172 -40.67 -12.88 -19.70
N THR A 173 -41.34 -11.92 -20.33
CA THR A 173 -42.81 -11.89 -20.42
C THR A 173 -43.28 -11.64 -21.85
N GLN A 174 -44.54 -11.99 -22.13
CA GLN A 174 -45.18 -11.67 -23.41
C GLN A 174 -45.18 -10.16 -23.68
N THR A 175 -45.28 -9.33 -22.62
CA THR A 175 -45.18 -7.87 -22.72
C THR A 175 -43.84 -7.42 -23.32
N CYS A 176 -42.74 -8.08 -22.95
CA CYS A 176 -41.43 -7.79 -23.55
C CYS A 176 -41.44 -8.08 -25.06
N VAL A 177 -42.01 -9.22 -25.46
CA VAL A 177 -42.11 -9.64 -26.86
C VAL A 177 -42.97 -8.66 -27.66
N ASP A 178 -44.15 -8.34 -27.16
CA ASP A 178 -45.11 -7.48 -27.87
C ASP A 178 -44.55 -6.07 -28.08
N CYS A 179 -43.93 -5.48 -27.05
CA CYS A 179 -43.26 -4.18 -27.19
C CYS A 179 -42.08 -4.26 -28.16
N HIS A 180 -41.21 -5.27 -28.05
CA HIS A 180 -40.03 -5.38 -28.93
C HIS A 180 -40.38 -5.69 -30.39
N ARG A 181 -41.51 -6.38 -30.65
CA ARG A 181 -42.07 -6.60 -31.98
C ARG A 181 -42.47 -5.27 -32.65
N VAL A 182 -43.05 -4.34 -31.89
CA VAL A 182 -43.48 -3.03 -32.41
C VAL A 182 -42.31 -2.06 -32.57
N THR A 183 -41.30 -2.16 -31.70
CA THR A 183 -40.28 -1.10 -31.51
C THR A 183 -38.93 -1.40 -32.14
N THR A 184 -38.51 -2.67 -32.16
CA THR A 184 -37.16 -3.08 -32.63
C THR A 184 -37.18 -3.90 -33.92
N GLY A 185 -38.33 -4.47 -34.30
CA GLY A 185 -38.55 -5.08 -35.62
C GLY A 185 -38.12 -6.54 -35.88
N PRO A 186 -37.45 -7.33 -35.01
CA PRO A 186 -37.35 -8.77 -35.25
C PRO A 186 -38.70 -9.42 -34.93
N SER A 187 -39.34 -9.98 -35.96
CA SER A 187 -40.72 -10.46 -35.94
C SER A 187 -40.93 -11.81 -35.21
N ASP A 188 -39.83 -12.50 -34.91
CA ASP A 188 -39.76 -13.89 -34.44
C ASP A 188 -39.39 -14.06 -32.96
N LEU A 189 -39.13 -12.97 -32.22
CA LEU A 189 -38.79 -13.03 -30.80
C LEU A 189 -39.88 -13.76 -29.99
N GLN A 190 -39.51 -14.77 -29.22
CA GLN A 190 -40.40 -15.52 -28.33
C GLN A 190 -40.11 -15.26 -26.84
N PRO A 191 -41.07 -15.53 -25.93
CA PRO A 191 -40.81 -15.50 -24.51
C PRO A 191 -39.66 -16.45 -24.15
N GLY A 192 -38.72 -15.95 -23.35
CA GLY A 192 -37.50 -16.66 -22.98
C GLY A 192 -36.33 -16.48 -23.96
N GLU A 193 -36.49 -15.85 -25.12
CA GLU A 193 -35.37 -15.63 -26.03
C GLU A 193 -34.50 -14.42 -25.66
N LEU A 194 -33.22 -14.48 -26.02
CA LEU A 194 -32.22 -13.44 -25.77
C LEU A 194 -32.50 -12.19 -26.61
N ILE A 195 -32.81 -11.08 -25.95
CA ILE A 195 -33.01 -9.77 -26.58
C ILE A 195 -31.66 -9.13 -26.88
N ALA A 196 -30.77 -9.08 -25.88
CA ALA A 196 -29.47 -8.46 -25.96
C ALA A 196 -28.56 -8.92 -24.81
N VAL A 197 -27.26 -8.67 -24.93
CA VAL A 197 -26.33 -8.73 -23.79
C VAL A 197 -26.05 -7.31 -23.33
N ALA A 198 -26.43 -6.99 -22.09
CA ALA A 198 -26.08 -5.73 -21.45
C ALA A 198 -24.61 -5.76 -21.04
N ARG A 199 -23.84 -4.77 -21.50
CA ARG A 199 -22.44 -4.56 -21.13
C ARG A 199 -22.36 -3.30 -20.28
N VAL A 200 -21.78 -3.39 -19.10
CA VAL A 200 -21.47 -2.25 -18.22
C VAL A 200 -19.97 -2.18 -17.97
N GLN A 201 -19.37 -1.01 -18.14
CA GLN A 201 -17.95 -0.79 -17.88
C GLN A 201 -17.78 0.29 -16.81
N ILE A 202 -17.07 -0.08 -15.74
CA ILE A 202 -16.82 0.76 -14.57
C ILE A 202 -15.32 1.09 -14.52
N PRO A 203 -14.91 2.36 -14.72
CA PRO A 203 -13.52 2.78 -14.53
C PRO A 203 -13.07 2.58 -13.08
N ASN A 204 -12.02 1.78 -12.92
CA ASN A 204 -11.34 1.46 -11.67
C ASN A 204 -9.96 2.15 -11.56
N SER A 205 -9.62 3.02 -12.51
CA SER A 205 -8.31 3.69 -12.61
C SER A 205 -7.97 4.53 -11.38
N GLN A 206 -8.96 5.22 -10.80
CA GLN A 206 -8.77 6.00 -9.57
C GLN A 206 -8.47 5.09 -8.38
N THR A 207 -9.20 3.99 -8.25
CA THR A 207 -8.99 2.97 -7.21
C THR A 207 -7.60 2.34 -7.31
N ILE A 208 -7.14 2.00 -8.51
CA ILE A 208 -5.80 1.42 -8.73
C ILE A 208 -4.70 2.41 -8.38
N ARG A 209 -4.82 3.68 -8.81
CA ARG A 209 -3.86 4.73 -8.46
C ARG A 209 -3.77 4.91 -6.95
N ALA A 210 -4.92 5.02 -6.27
CA ALA A 210 -4.97 5.13 -4.82
C ALA A 210 -4.33 3.93 -4.12
N LYS A 211 -4.60 2.70 -4.59
CA LYS A 211 -3.96 1.48 -4.05
C LYS A 211 -2.44 1.51 -4.21
N ASN A 212 -1.93 1.91 -5.38
CA ASN A 212 -0.49 1.96 -5.63
C ASN A 212 0.20 3.05 -4.80
N THR A 213 -0.40 4.23 -4.68
CA THR A 213 0.12 5.31 -3.82
C THR A 213 0.14 4.88 -2.36
N ASN A 214 -0.94 4.28 -1.85
CA ASN A 214 -0.99 3.77 -0.48
C ASN A 214 0.07 2.69 -0.24
N ARG A 215 0.24 1.73 -1.17
CA ARG A 215 1.31 0.71 -1.09
C ARG A 215 2.70 1.35 -1.06
N ALA A 216 2.97 2.35 -1.89
CA ALA A 216 4.24 3.05 -1.90
C ALA A 216 4.52 3.79 -0.59
N ILE A 217 3.52 4.49 -0.05
CA ILE A 217 3.61 5.17 1.25
C ILE A 217 3.91 4.15 2.36
N LEU A 218 3.19 3.04 2.41
CA LEU A 218 3.39 2.00 3.42
C LEU A 218 4.76 1.33 3.34
N LEU A 219 5.26 1.06 2.13
CA LEU A 219 6.61 0.54 1.95
C LEU A 219 7.66 1.57 2.39
N SER A 220 7.48 2.84 2.04
CA SER A 220 8.40 3.90 2.43
C SER A 220 8.47 4.08 3.96
N THR A 221 7.33 4.04 4.65
CA THR A 221 7.29 4.14 6.11
C THR A 221 7.84 2.90 6.78
N ALA A 222 7.61 1.71 6.23
CA ALA A 222 8.20 0.46 6.74
C ALA A 222 9.73 0.47 6.64
N VAL A 223 10.28 0.87 5.48
CA VAL A 223 11.73 1.00 5.27
C VAL A 223 12.33 2.05 6.19
N LEU A 224 11.71 3.23 6.29
CA LEU A 224 12.17 4.31 7.18
C LEU A 224 12.18 3.88 8.65
N THR A 225 11.10 3.24 9.11
CA THR A 225 10.99 2.77 10.50
C THR A 225 12.02 1.67 10.78
N GLY A 226 12.22 0.73 9.85
CA GLY A 226 13.26 -0.29 9.98
C GLY A 226 14.67 0.30 10.03
N PHE A 227 14.95 1.29 9.18
CA PHE A 227 16.22 2.01 9.18
C PHE A 227 16.46 2.74 10.51
N LEU A 228 15.47 3.49 11.00
CA LEU A 228 15.56 4.19 12.29
C LEU A 228 15.76 3.21 13.46
N ALA A 229 15.06 2.08 13.46
CA ALA A 229 15.26 1.02 14.44
C ALA A 229 16.69 0.47 14.39
N MET A 230 17.23 0.22 13.20
CA MET A 230 18.61 -0.26 13.03
C MET A 230 19.64 0.75 13.54
N VAL A 231 19.47 2.04 13.22
CA VAL A 231 20.33 3.11 13.72
C VAL A 231 20.25 3.25 15.23
N ALA A 232 19.03 3.19 15.81
CA ALA A 232 18.82 3.25 17.24
C ALA A 232 19.48 2.05 17.95
N SER A 233 19.29 0.82 17.46
CA SER A 233 19.94 -0.38 18.01
C SER A 233 21.47 -0.28 17.94
N TYR A 234 22.03 0.19 16.82
CA TYR A 234 23.46 0.42 16.68
C TYR A 234 23.97 1.45 17.71
N ALA A 235 23.26 2.57 17.87
CA ALA A 235 23.62 3.61 18.83
C ALA A 235 23.58 3.07 20.27
N ILE A 236 22.54 2.32 20.63
CA ILE A 236 22.42 1.72 21.96
C ILE A 236 23.62 0.78 22.22
N VAL A 237 23.89 -0.17 21.34
CA VAL A 237 25.01 -1.10 21.53
C VAL A 237 26.34 -0.34 21.62
N ARG A 238 26.57 0.62 20.72
CA ARG A 238 27.84 1.34 20.63
C ARG A 238 28.11 2.24 21.84
N TYR A 239 27.10 2.98 22.30
CA TYR A 239 27.25 4.02 23.31
C TYR A 239 26.87 3.58 24.72
N VAL A 240 25.84 2.74 24.86
CA VAL A 240 25.38 2.26 26.18
C VAL A 240 26.21 1.07 26.65
N ILE A 241 26.58 0.13 25.76
CA ILE A 241 27.25 -1.11 26.18
C ILE A 241 28.76 -1.07 25.90
N VAL A 242 29.15 -0.86 24.63
CA VAL A 242 30.55 -1.02 24.20
C VAL A 242 31.46 0.06 24.79
N LYS A 243 30.96 1.31 24.93
CA LYS A 243 31.78 2.43 25.42
C LYS A 243 32.17 2.26 26.91
N PRO A 244 31.25 1.98 27.86
CA PRO A 244 31.63 1.72 29.26
C PRO A 244 32.54 0.50 29.44
N LEU A 245 32.27 -0.60 28.72
CA LEU A 245 33.13 -1.79 28.75
C LEU A 245 34.55 -1.51 28.26
N LYS A 246 34.69 -0.73 27.18
CA LYS A 246 36.00 -0.33 26.67
C LYS A 246 36.73 0.58 27.65
N HIS A 247 36.01 1.46 28.36
CA HIS A 247 36.60 2.29 29.40
C HIS A 247 37.15 1.44 30.55
N LEU A 248 36.35 0.51 31.09
CA LEU A 248 36.80 -0.42 32.14
C LEU A 248 38.01 -1.24 31.71
N ARG A 249 37.99 -1.79 30.49
CA ARG A 249 39.14 -2.52 29.92
C ARG A 249 40.39 -1.64 29.92
N ASN A 250 40.29 -0.41 29.43
CA ASN A 250 41.44 0.50 29.35
C ASN A 250 42.02 0.83 30.73
N VAL A 251 41.15 0.98 31.74
CA VAL A 251 41.58 1.20 33.14
C VAL A 251 42.29 -0.03 33.69
N SER A 252 41.73 -1.22 33.50
CA SER A 252 42.40 -2.48 33.87
C SER A 252 43.76 -2.65 33.19
N ASP A 253 43.85 -2.29 31.91
CA ASP A 253 45.11 -2.31 31.15
C ASP A 253 46.13 -1.28 31.67
N ALA A 254 45.71 -0.14 32.20
CA ALA A 254 46.61 0.85 32.82
C ALA A 254 47.13 0.37 34.18
N VAL A 255 46.23 -0.18 34.99
CA VAL A 255 46.53 -0.78 36.31
C VAL A 255 47.53 -1.93 36.18
N SER A 256 47.38 -2.79 35.18
CA SER A 256 48.32 -3.90 34.93
C SER A 256 49.72 -3.43 34.53
N ARG A 257 49.84 -2.20 33.99
CA ARG A 257 51.13 -1.53 33.70
C ARG A 257 51.71 -0.76 34.89
N GLY A 258 51.07 -0.82 36.06
CA GLY A 258 51.53 -0.17 37.29
C GLY A 258 50.97 1.23 37.52
N ASP A 259 50.07 1.73 36.65
CA ASP A 259 49.38 3.00 36.87
C ASP A 259 48.11 2.79 37.70
N LEU A 260 48.26 2.85 39.02
CA LEU A 260 47.19 2.68 40.01
C LEU A 260 46.43 3.98 40.31
N ALA A 261 46.85 5.11 39.74
CA ALA A 261 46.19 6.40 39.93
C ALA A 261 44.88 6.49 39.12
N GLN A 262 44.76 5.71 38.05
CA GLN A 262 43.56 5.71 37.22
C GLN A 262 42.33 5.16 37.96
N ARG A 263 41.16 5.67 37.59
CA ARG A 263 39.86 5.31 38.17
C ARG A 263 38.87 5.00 37.05
N ALA A 264 37.96 4.07 37.32
CA ALA A 264 36.84 3.80 36.44
C ALA A 264 35.68 4.74 36.80
N GLU A 265 35.48 5.79 36.02
CA GLU A 265 34.41 6.77 36.21
C GLU A 265 33.32 6.53 35.17
N ILE A 266 32.22 5.92 35.61
CA ILE A 266 31.05 5.63 34.80
C ILE A 266 29.83 6.16 35.54
N HIS A 267 29.06 7.04 34.88
CA HIS A 267 27.86 7.68 35.42
C HIS A 267 26.66 7.33 34.54
N THR A 268 26.24 6.07 34.60
CA THR A 268 25.12 5.53 33.83
C THR A 268 23.89 5.22 34.69
N ALA A 269 24.00 5.34 36.02
CA ALA A 269 22.95 5.04 36.99
C ALA A 269 22.37 3.62 36.86
N ASP A 270 23.17 2.68 36.36
CA ASP A 270 22.83 1.29 36.10
C ASP A 270 23.89 0.35 36.71
N GLU A 271 23.83 -0.94 36.36
CA GLU A 271 24.76 -1.97 36.85
C GLU A 271 26.22 -1.68 36.46
N PHE A 272 26.48 -0.91 35.40
CA PHE A 272 27.85 -0.52 35.03
C PHE A 272 28.45 0.49 36.00
N GLU A 273 27.64 1.37 36.58
CA GLU A 273 28.09 2.30 37.63
C GLU A 273 28.40 1.56 38.93
N GLU A 274 27.60 0.57 39.30
CA GLU A 274 27.90 -0.29 40.45
C GLU A 274 29.20 -1.08 40.25
N LEU A 275 29.40 -1.64 39.05
CA LEU A 275 30.64 -2.33 38.68
C LEU A 275 31.86 -1.40 38.75
N ALA A 276 31.76 -0.18 38.23
CA ALA A 276 32.83 0.81 38.31
C ALA A 276 33.19 1.15 39.77
N ARG A 277 32.18 1.31 40.63
CA ARG A 277 32.39 1.53 42.08
C ARG A 277 33.06 0.33 42.75
N ALA A 278 32.66 -0.89 42.43
CA ALA A 278 33.29 -2.11 42.94
C ALA A 278 34.75 -2.23 42.51
N PHE A 279 35.04 -1.93 41.24
CA PHE A 279 36.39 -1.92 40.70
C PHE A 279 37.30 -0.89 41.39
N ASN A 280 36.79 0.31 41.65
CA ASN A 280 37.53 1.34 42.38
C ASN A 280 37.81 0.96 43.85
N ARG A 281 36.92 0.20 44.51
CA ARG A 281 37.19 -0.35 45.85
C ARG A 281 38.34 -1.35 45.82
N MET A 282 38.34 -2.27 44.86
CA MET A 282 39.45 -3.21 44.66
C MET A 282 40.78 -2.49 44.43
N LEU A 283 40.80 -1.45 43.58
CA LEU A 283 41.98 -0.62 43.34
C LEU A 283 42.54 0.03 44.61
N ARG A 284 41.65 0.50 45.51
CA ARG A 284 42.04 1.08 46.78
C ARG A 284 42.71 0.06 47.70
N HIS A 285 42.12 -1.14 47.83
CA HIS A 285 42.73 -2.23 48.59
C HIS A 285 44.10 -2.64 48.06
N LEU A 286 44.28 -2.63 46.74
CA LEU A 286 45.57 -2.94 46.11
C LEU A 286 46.65 -1.89 46.44
N LEU A 287 46.27 -0.61 46.41
CA LEU A 287 47.14 0.51 46.82
C LEU A 287 47.51 0.43 48.31
N ASP A 288 46.52 0.18 49.17
CA ASP A 288 46.73 0.07 50.62
C ASP A 288 47.69 -1.09 50.95
N ALA A 289 47.48 -2.25 50.32
CA ALA A 289 48.36 -3.42 50.48
C ALA A 289 49.79 -3.15 49.98
N GLN A 290 49.95 -2.41 48.88
CA GLN A 290 51.28 -2.03 48.38
C GLN A 290 51.99 -1.05 49.33
N GLN A 291 51.24 -0.13 49.94
CA GLN A 291 51.77 0.81 50.93
C GLN A 291 52.19 0.08 52.21
N GLU A 292 51.38 -0.85 52.70
CA GLU A 292 51.69 -1.70 53.86
C GLU A 292 52.95 -2.53 53.60
N LEU A 293 53.07 -3.18 52.44
CA LEU A 293 54.29 -3.90 52.06
C LEU A 293 55.54 -3.00 52.03
N ARG A 294 55.42 -1.75 51.58
CA ARG A 294 56.53 -0.79 51.62
C ARG A 294 56.90 -0.39 53.04
N GLN A 295 55.91 -0.18 53.91
CA GLN A 295 56.16 0.14 55.31
C GLN A 295 56.84 -1.02 56.05
N VAL A 296 56.37 -2.25 55.82
CA VAL A 296 56.98 -3.45 56.42
C VAL A 296 58.41 -3.66 55.93
N ASN A 297 58.70 -3.42 54.64
CA ASN A 297 60.08 -3.47 54.14
C ASN A 297 60.97 -2.40 54.80
N ALA A 298 60.47 -1.16 54.94
CA ALA A 298 61.23 -0.09 55.58
C ALA A 298 61.48 -0.36 57.08
N ASP A 299 60.51 -0.95 57.79
CA ASP A 299 60.68 -1.37 59.18
C ASP A 299 61.67 -2.53 59.29
N LEU A 300 61.61 -3.50 58.37
CA LEU A 300 62.55 -4.61 58.30
C LEU A 300 63.99 -4.11 58.08
N ASP A 301 64.19 -3.15 57.16
CA ASP A 301 65.50 -2.51 56.95
C ASP A 301 66.00 -1.83 58.24
N SER A 302 65.11 -1.10 58.94
CA SER A 302 65.46 -0.49 60.24
C SER A 302 65.85 -1.53 61.31
N LYS A 303 65.20 -2.71 61.31
CA LYS A 303 65.53 -3.81 62.23
C LYS A 303 66.86 -4.48 61.89
N VAL A 304 67.20 -4.59 60.61
CA VAL A 304 68.51 -5.08 60.16
C VAL A 304 69.62 -4.16 60.66
N ASP A 305 69.44 -2.84 60.54
CA ASP A 305 70.41 -1.85 61.05
C ASP A 305 70.56 -1.91 62.58
N GLU A 306 69.46 -2.06 63.31
CA GLU A 306 69.46 -2.22 64.78
C GLU A 306 70.27 -3.46 65.20
N LEU A 307 70.05 -4.60 64.53
CA LEU A 307 70.77 -5.85 64.80
C LEU A 307 72.27 -5.74 64.49
N ALA A 308 72.64 -5.03 63.42
CA ALA A 308 74.04 -4.78 63.09
C ALA A 308 74.74 -3.93 64.16
N GLN A 309 74.08 -2.88 64.64
CA GLN A 309 74.59 -2.03 65.73
C GLN A 309 74.75 -2.81 67.04
N LEU A 310 73.77 -3.63 67.40
CA LEU A 310 73.83 -4.47 68.60
C LEU A 310 74.98 -5.49 68.52
N ASN A 311 75.19 -6.12 67.36
CA ASN A 311 76.33 -7.02 67.15
C ASN A 311 77.67 -6.29 67.28
N MET A 312 77.81 -5.09 66.72
CA MET A 312 79.04 -4.29 66.88
C MET A 312 79.31 -3.95 68.35
N ARG A 313 78.29 -3.51 69.09
CA ARG A 313 78.42 -3.23 70.53
C ARG A 313 78.83 -4.47 71.32
N LEU A 314 78.25 -5.63 71.03
CA LEU A 314 78.64 -6.89 71.67
C LEU A 314 80.09 -7.26 71.36
N PHE A 315 80.55 -7.04 70.12
CA PHE A 315 81.94 -7.28 69.74
C PHE A 315 82.90 -6.36 70.49
N GLU A 316 82.59 -5.07 70.60
CA GLU A 316 83.36 -4.11 71.39
C GLU A 316 83.42 -4.53 72.87
N LEU A 317 82.28 -4.91 73.45
CA LEU A 317 82.20 -5.38 74.84
C LEU A 317 83.02 -6.66 75.07
N ASN A 318 82.97 -7.62 74.14
CA ASN A 318 83.78 -8.83 74.22
C ASN A 318 85.28 -8.53 74.09
N ARG A 319 85.66 -7.64 73.16
CA ARG A 319 87.05 -7.20 73.01
C ARG A 319 87.57 -6.55 74.28
N LEU A 320 86.81 -5.58 74.83
CA LEU A 320 87.15 -4.94 76.10
C LEU A 320 87.30 -5.98 77.22
N LYS A 321 86.35 -6.91 77.36
CA LYS A 321 86.42 -7.96 78.37
C LYS A 321 87.66 -8.86 78.21
N SER A 322 88.09 -9.13 76.98
CA SER A 322 89.29 -9.91 76.68
C SER A 322 90.57 -9.16 77.09
N ASP A 323 90.61 -7.84 76.92
CA ASP A 323 91.75 -7.00 77.34
C ASP A 323 91.88 -6.88 78.88
N PHE A 324 90.79 -7.12 79.65
CA PHE A 324 90.79 -7.05 81.13
C PHE A 324 91.02 -8.40 81.84
N LEU A 325 91.07 -9.52 81.12
CA LEU A 325 91.25 -10.88 81.68
C LEU A 325 92.48 -11.55 81.04
N PRO A 326 93.68 -11.45 81.65
CA PRO A 326 94.89 -12.12 81.16
C PRO A 326 94.88 -13.64 81.37
#